data_AF-A0A438WIP4-F1
#
_entry.id   AF-A0A438WIP4-F1
#
_cell.length_a   1.000
_cell.length_b   1.000
_cell.length_c   1.000
_cell.angle_alpha   90.00
_cell.angle_beta   90.00
_cell.angle_gamma   90.00
#
_symmetry.space_group_name_H-M   'P 1'
#
loop_
_entity.id
_entity.type
_entity.pdbx_description
1 polymer ?
#
loop_
_entity_poly.entity_id
_entity_poly.type
_entity_poly.pdbx_seq_one_letter_code
_entity_poly.pdbx_strand_id
1 'polypeptide(L)'
;EYFLTQGPNAETGAEECRKAAKYAAAIFAIGTCSSFGGVQAAYPNPSNAQPLHKIIDKPVINVPGCPPSEKNIVGNVLYYLMFGALPKLDAYNRPSWAYGNRIHDLCERRGHFDAGEFVEHFGDENAKRGFCLYKMGCKGPYTF
;
A
#
# COMPACT_ATOMS: atom_id res chain seq x y z
N GLU A 1 6.21 14.09 -16.93
CA GLU A 1 4.78 14.43 -16.73
C GLU A 1 3.95 14.31 -18.01
N TYR A 2 4.50 13.81 -19.14
CA TYR A 2 3.75 13.70 -20.40
C TYR A 2 2.82 12.48 -20.51
N PHE A 3 3.12 11.42 -19.76
CA PHE A 3 2.28 10.23 -19.74
C PHE A 3 1.04 10.49 -18.88
N LEU A 4 -0.14 10.10 -19.37
CA LEU A 4 -1.48 10.41 -18.86
C LEU A 4 -1.88 11.89 -19.03
N THR A 5 -2.56 12.18 -20.13
CA THR A 5 -3.28 13.44 -20.37
C THR A 5 -4.78 13.17 -20.44
N GLN A 6 -5.58 14.08 -19.87
CA GLN A 6 -7.02 13.94 -19.76
C GLN A 6 -7.75 15.22 -20.14
N GLY A 7 -9.00 15.06 -20.59
CA GLY A 7 -9.90 16.17 -20.86
C GLY A 7 -9.61 16.97 -22.14
N PRO A 8 -10.47 17.95 -22.45
CA PRO A 8 -10.38 18.75 -23.68
C PRO A 8 -9.16 19.68 -23.72
N ASN A 9 -8.59 20.01 -22.56
CA ASN A 9 -7.41 20.88 -22.43
C ASN A 9 -6.09 20.09 -22.39
N ALA A 10 -6.13 18.76 -22.51
CA ALA A 10 -4.97 17.87 -22.42
C ALA A 10 -4.13 18.05 -21.14
N GLU A 11 -4.81 18.25 -20.01
CA GLU A 11 -4.14 18.42 -18.72
C GLU A 11 -3.47 17.11 -18.30
N THR A 12 -2.26 17.21 -17.79
CA THR A 12 -1.52 16.05 -17.31
C THR A 12 -2.14 15.56 -15.99
N GLY A 13 -2.05 14.26 -15.72
CA GLY A 13 -2.50 13.73 -14.42
C GLY A 13 -1.80 14.38 -13.22
N ALA A 14 -0.55 14.84 -13.41
CA ALA A 14 0.18 15.57 -12.38
C ALA A 14 -0.43 16.96 -12.09
N GLU A 15 -0.84 17.71 -13.11
CA GLU A 15 -1.51 19.00 -12.96
C GLU A 15 -2.85 18.84 -12.25
N GLU A 16 -3.65 17.86 -12.65
CA GLU A 16 -4.93 17.53 -12.01
C GLU A 16 -4.74 17.20 -10.52
N CYS A 17 -3.74 16.38 -10.18
CA CYS A 17 -3.39 16.10 -8.78
C CYS A 17 -3.05 17.38 -7.99
N ARG A 18 -2.24 18.29 -8.56
CA ARG A 18 -1.88 19.56 -7.90
C ARG A 18 -3.11 20.45 -7.68
N LYS A 19 -4.00 20.53 -8.67
CA LYS A 19 -5.26 21.30 -8.57
C LYS A 19 -6.18 20.74 -7.49
N ALA A 20 -6.44 19.43 -7.52
CA ALA A 20 -7.30 18.76 -6.54
C ALA A 20 -6.73 18.85 -5.11
N ALA A 21 -5.40 18.75 -4.96
CA ALA A 21 -4.75 18.83 -3.67
C ALA A 21 -4.86 20.23 -3.02
N LYS A 22 -4.91 21.32 -3.80
CA LYS A 22 -4.76 22.70 -3.33
C LYS A 22 -5.67 23.05 -2.14
N TYR A 23 -6.92 22.59 -2.14
CA TYR A 23 -7.90 22.87 -1.08
C TYR A 23 -8.38 21.62 -0.34
N ALA A 24 -7.77 20.47 -0.60
CA ALA A 24 -8.09 19.23 0.12
C ALA A 24 -7.85 19.37 1.63
N ALA A 25 -8.83 18.94 2.42
CA ALA A 25 -8.76 18.92 3.88
C ALA A 25 -7.88 17.76 4.40
N ALA A 26 -7.88 16.64 3.69
CA ALA A 26 -6.98 15.50 3.88
C ALA A 26 -6.73 14.81 2.53
N ILE A 27 -5.58 14.16 2.37
CA ILE A 27 -5.21 13.46 1.13
C ILE A 27 -4.80 12.03 1.48
N PHE A 28 -5.58 11.06 1.01
CA PHE A 28 -5.30 9.63 1.18
C PHE A 28 -4.80 9.05 -0.15
N ALA A 29 -3.53 8.64 -0.17
CA ALA A 29 -2.96 7.90 -1.29
C ALA A 29 -3.33 6.42 -1.18
N ILE A 30 -4.46 6.06 -1.80
CA ILE A 30 -4.98 4.70 -1.78
C ILE A 30 -4.20 3.81 -2.76
N GLY A 31 -3.60 2.76 -2.21
CA GLY A 31 -2.84 1.74 -2.91
C GLY A 31 -1.39 2.09 -3.18
N THR A 32 -0.59 1.05 -3.48
CA THR A 32 0.86 1.17 -3.68
C THR A 32 1.20 2.09 -4.86
N CYS A 33 0.34 2.17 -5.88
CA CYS A 33 0.50 3.08 -7.01
C CYS A 33 0.65 4.54 -6.57
N SER A 34 -0.29 5.05 -5.78
CA SER A 34 -0.28 6.45 -5.33
C SER A 34 0.65 6.66 -4.15
N SER A 35 0.80 5.66 -3.26
CA SER A 35 1.67 5.74 -2.09
C SER A 35 3.16 5.75 -2.48
N PHE A 36 3.57 4.84 -3.37
CA PHE A 36 4.99 4.54 -3.64
C PHE A 36 5.34 4.36 -5.13
N GLY A 37 4.37 4.45 -6.04
CA GLY A 37 4.57 4.33 -7.49
C GLY A 37 4.06 3.02 -8.09
N GLY A 38 3.97 1.94 -7.32
CA GLY A 38 3.38 0.67 -7.78
C GLY A 38 4.15 -0.02 -8.91
N VAL A 39 3.44 -0.85 -9.68
CA VAL A 39 4.05 -1.68 -10.74
C VAL A 39 4.60 -0.83 -11.88
N GLN A 40 3.96 0.29 -12.22
CA GLN A 40 4.39 1.21 -13.27
C GLN A 40 5.72 1.91 -12.95
N ALA A 41 6.06 2.04 -11.66
CA ALA A 41 7.33 2.61 -11.21
C ALA A 41 8.43 1.56 -11.00
N ALA A 42 8.12 0.27 -11.16
CA ALA A 42 9.12 -0.79 -11.13
C ALA A 42 10.13 -0.60 -12.28
N TYR A 43 11.36 -1.11 -12.10
CA TYR A 43 12.40 -1.03 -13.12
C TYR A 43 11.89 -1.57 -14.48
N PRO A 44 12.08 -0.84 -15.61
CA PRO A 44 12.89 0.37 -15.77
C PRO A 44 12.14 1.71 -15.62
N ASN A 45 10.87 1.71 -15.19
CA ASN A 45 10.00 2.90 -15.07
C ASN A 45 9.95 3.77 -16.35
N PRO A 46 9.46 3.22 -17.48
CA PRO A 46 9.51 3.90 -18.78
C PRO A 46 8.65 5.17 -18.84
N SER A 47 7.61 5.26 -18.03
CA SER A 47 6.71 6.42 -17.98
C SER A 47 7.13 7.48 -16.96
N ASN A 48 8.22 7.25 -16.21
CA ASN A 48 8.61 8.06 -15.07
C ASN A 48 7.44 8.24 -14.08
N ALA A 49 6.72 7.16 -13.77
CA ALA A 49 5.67 7.15 -12.77
C ALA A 49 6.25 7.53 -11.38
N GLN A 50 5.55 8.40 -10.66
CA GLN A 50 5.95 8.90 -9.35
C GLN A 50 4.80 8.76 -8.35
N PRO A 51 5.09 8.50 -7.06
CA PRO A 51 4.10 8.57 -5.99
C PRO A 51 3.60 10.01 -5.77
N LEU A 52 2.41 10.12 -5.17
CA LEU A 52 1.70 11.40 -5.02
C LEU A 52 2.51 12.42 -4.22
N HIS A 53 3.22 11.99 -3.16
CA HIS A 53 4.04 12.87 -2.32
C HIS A 53 5.22 13.55 -3.06
N LYS A 54 5.56 13.09 -4.28
CA LYS A 54 6.55 13.76 -5.13
C LYS A 54 5.94 14.73 -6.14
N ILE A 55 4.60 14.72 -6.27
CA ILE A 55 3.85 15.52 -7.24
C ILE A 55 3.21 16.74 -6.57
N ILE A 56 2.83 16.62 -5.29
CA ILE A 56 2.12 17.68 -4.54
C ILE A 56 2.88 18.09 -3.28
N ASP A 57 2.63 19.32 -2.80
CA ASP A 57 3.26 19.93 -1.62
C ASP A 57 2.32 19.94 -0.40
N LYS A 58 1.66 18.81 -0.14
CA LYS A 58 0.77 18.63 1.01
C LYS A 58 1.03 17.30 1.71
N PRO A 59 0.73 17.19 3.02
CA PRO A 59 0.78 15.91 3.72
C PRO A 59 -0.09 14.86 3.02
N VAL A 60 0.49 13.68 2.77
CA VAL A 60 -0.18 12.54 2.16
C VAL A 60 -0.17 11.37 3.12
N ILE A 61 -1.35 10.79 3.36
CA ILE A 61 -1.53 9.59 4.16
C ILE A 61 -1.48 8.40 3.21
N ASN A 62 -0.43 7.59 3.33
CA ASN A 62 -0.22 6.42 2.48
C ASN A 62 -1.04 5.24 3.01
N VAL A 63 -1.94 4.72 2.18
CA VAL A 63 -2.73 3.51 2.47
C VAL A 63 -2.35 2.44 1.44
N PRO A 64 -1.13 1.88 1.51
CA PRO A 64 -0.59 0.99 0.50
C PRO A 64 -1.22 -0.41 0.51
N GLY A 65 -1.02 -1.12 -0.60
CA GLY A 65 -1.64 -2.40 -0.94
C GLY A 65 -2.01 -2.43 -2.42
N CYS A 66 -2.16 -3.61 -3.00
CA CYS A 66 -2.44 -3.76 -4.44
C CYS A 66 -3.63 -4.71 -4.71
N PRO A 67 -4.87 -4.32 -4.33
CA PRO A 67 -5.25 -3.12 -3.58
C PRO A 67 -5.10 -3.29 -2.04
N PRO A 68 -5.18 -2.19 -1.25
CA PRO A 68 -5.29 -2.29 0.20
C PRO A 68 -6.62 -2.95 0.60
N SER A 69 -6.71 -3.44 1.84
CA SER A 69 -7.97 -3.95 2.37
C SER A 69 -9.03 -2.86 2.44
N GLU A 70 -10.30 -3.24 2.27
CA GLU A 70 -11.44 -2.36 2.40
C GLU A 70 -11.51 -1.71 3.79
N LYS A 71 -11.08 -2.44 4.83
CA LYS A 71 -10.99 -1.94 6.21
C LYS A 71 -9.96 -0.83 6.34
N ASN A 72 -8.81 -0.95 5.68
CA ASN A 72 -7.78 0.09 5.70
C ASN A 72 -8.24 1.34 4.94
N ILE A 73 -8.97 1.19 3.82
CA ILE A 73 -9.53 2.34 3.09
C ILE A 73 -10.59 3.05 3.95
N VAL A 74 -11.67 2.33 4.30
CA VAL A 74 -12.84 2.91 4.98
C VAL A 74 -12.46 3.38 6.38
N GLY A 75 -11.66 2.60 7.11
CA GLY A 75 -11.25 2.92 8.48
C GLY A 75 -10.48 4.24 8.58
N ASN A 76 -9.62 4.57 7.61
CA ASN A 76 -8.90 5.84 7.62
C ASN A 76 -9.79 7.04 7.31
N VAL A 77 -10.73 6.90 6.39
CA VAL A 77 -11.72 7.94 6.11
C VAL A 77 -12.62 8.17 7.33
N LEU A 78 -13.14 7.11 7.93
CA LEU A 78 -13.97 7.20 9.13
C LEU A 78 -13.22 7.80 10.31
N TYR A 79 -11.95 7.42 10.53
CA TYR A 79 -11.12 8.01 11.58
C TYR A 79 -11.07 9.54 11.44
N TYR A 80 -10.79 10.04 10.23
CA TYR A 80 -10.72 11.47 9.98
C TYR A 80 -12.07 12.16 10.21
N LEU A 81 -13.18 11.57 9.75
CA LEU A 81 -14.52 12.12 9.92
C LEU A 81 -14.95 12.17 11.39
N MET A 82 -14.64 11.13 12.17
CA MET A 82 -15.07 11.01 13.56
C MET A 82 -14.26 11.92 14.50
N PHE A 83 -12.94 12.01 14.28
CA PHE A 83 -12.04 12.70 15.21
C PHE A 83 -11.58 14.07 14.71
N GLY A 84 -11.88 14.44 13.46
CA GLY A 84 -11.42 15.70 12.86
C GLY A 84 -9.89 15.79 12.72
N ALA A 85 -9.19 14.67 12.82
CA ALA A 85 -7.74 14.58 12.85
C ALA A 85 -7.24 13.34 12.11
N LEU A 86 -5.99 13.39 11.63
CA LEU A 86 -5.34 12.24 10.99
C LEU A 86 -4.88 11.23 12.05
N PRO A 87 -4.83 9.93 11.72
CA PRO A 87 -4.29 8.93 12.63
C PRO A 87 -2.79 9.12 12.84
N LYS A 88 -2.25 8.55 13.92
CA LYS A 88 -0.80 8.44 14.10
C LYS A 88 -0.20 7.70 12.91
N LEU A 89 0.86 8.27 12.33
CA LEU A 89 1.55 7.72 11.18
C LEU A 89 2.91 7.13 11.59
N ASP A 90 3.37 6.15 10.82
CA ASP A 90 4.76 5.67 10.88
C ASP A 90 5.70 6.55 10.03
N ALA A 91 6.98 6.17 9.97
CA ALA A 91 8.01 6.90 9.21
C ALA A 91 7.76 6.94 7.68
N TYR A 92 6.83 6.14 7.17
CA TYR A 92 6.44 6.10 5.75
C TYR A 92 5.08 6.76 5.49
N ASN A 93 4.59 7.57 6.44
CA ASN A 93 3.27 8.20 6.43
C ASN A 93 2.10 7.20 6.33
N ARG A 94 2.28 5.98 6.85
CA ARG A 94 1.21 4.97 6.88
C ARG A 94 0.51 4.96 8.24
N PRO A 95 -0.82 4.80 8.31
CA PRO A 95 -1.55 4.70 9.57
C PRO A 95 -1.05 3.55 10.44
N SER A 96 -0.54 3.87 11.64
CA SER A 96 0.14 2.87 12.49
C SER A 96 -0.79 1.76 12.98
N TRP A 97 -2.09 2.04 13.09
CA TRP A 97 -3.08 1.04 13.48
C TRP A 97 -3.26 -0.07 12.42
N ALA A 98 -3.00 0.26 11.15
CA ALA A 98 -3.18 -0.65 10.02
C ALA A 98 -1.86 -1.30 9.56
N TYR A 99 -0.74 -0.58 9.66
CA TYR A 99 0.56 -0.98 9.09
C TYR A 99 1.68 -1.06 10.16
N GLY A 100 1.31 -1.12 11.44
CA GLY A 100 2.27 -1.12 12.55
C GLY A 100 2.95 -2.47 12.80
N ASN A 101 2.32 -3.57 12.41
CA ASN A 101 2.85 -4.92 12.56
C ASN A 101 3.18 -5.51 11.19
N ARG A 102 4.12 -6.45 11.15
CA ARG A 102 4.34 -7.23 9.93
C ARG A 102 3.26 -8.30 9.80
N ILE A 103 2.94 -8.68 8.58
CA ILE A 103 2.01 -9.79 8.29
C ILE A 103 2.45 -11.06 9.02
N HIS A 104 3.76 -11.34 9.04
CA HIS A 104 4.30 -12.54 9.69
C HIS A 104 4.19 -12.55 11.22
N ASP A 105 4.07 -11.37 11.86
CA ASP A 105 3.90 -11.28 13.31
C ASP A 105 2.47 -11.66 13.73
N LEU A 106 1.50 -11.58 12.81
CA LEU A 106 0.09 -11.92 13.05
C LEU A 106 -0.39 -13.11 12.18
N CYS A 107 0.53 -13.82 11.54
CA CYS A 107 0.20 -14.90 10.61
C CYS A 107 -0.31 -16.14 11.34
N GLU A 108 -1.44 -16.68 10.89
CA GLU A 108 -2.06 -17.90 11.40
C GLU A 108 -1.19 -19.14 11.20
N ARG A 109 -0.27 -19.12 10.23
CA ARG A 109 0.69 -20.21 9.95
C ARG A 109 1.99 -20.08 10.74
N ARG A 110 2.09 -19.14 11.68
CA ARG A 110 3.33 -18.87 12.41
C ARG A 110 3.81 -20.08 13.22
N GLY A 111 2.91 -20.85 13.81
CA GLY A 111 3.27 -22.09 14.50
C GLY A 111 4.01 -23.10 13.61
N HIS A 112 3.56 -23.26 12.36
CA HIS A 112 4.25 -24.11 11.38
C HIS A 112 5.63 -23.57 11.01
N PHE A 113 5.77 -22.24 10.90
CA PHE A 113 7.07 -21.61 10.66
C PHE A 113 8.06 -21.94 11.79
N ASP A 114 7.63 -21.75 13.04
CA ASP A 114 8.48 -21.97 14.22
C ASP A 114 8.81 -23.47 14.41
N ALA A 115 7.92 -24.38 13.98
CA ALA A 115 8.13 -25.83 14.01
C ALA A 115 8.97 -26.39 12.84
N GLY A 116 9.35 -25.56 11.86
CA GLY A 116 10.08 -26.01 10.67
C GLY A 116 9.22 -26.74 9.64
N GLU A 117 7.90 -26.60 9.73
CA GLU A 117 6.90 -27.23 8.88
C GLU A 117 6.60 -26.34 7.66
N PHE A 118 7.21 -26.67 6.52
CA PHE A 118 7.15 -25.86 5.31
C PHE A 118 6.53 -26.59 4.13
N VAL A 119 5.84 -25.81 3.30
CA VAL A 119 5.52 -26.19 1.92
C VAL A 119 6.79 -26.08 1.09
N GLU A 120 7.10 -27.10 0.29
CA GLU A 120 8.28 -27.11 -0.58
C GLU A 120 7.90 -26.98 -2.05
N HIS A 121 6.74 -27.52 -2.44
CA HIS A 121 6.20 -27.40 -3.79
C HIS A 121 4.69 -27.14 -3.78
N PHE A 122 4.18 -26.47 -4.81
CA PHE A 122 2.74 -26.22 -4.93
C PHE A 122 1.97 -27.55 -5.03
N GLY A 123 1.02 -27.75 -4.11
CA GLY A 123 0.13 -28.92 -4.11
C GLY A 123 0.65 -30.13 -3.34
N ASP A 124 1.80 -30.04 -2.68
CA ASP A 124 2.31 -31.11 -1.80
C ASP A 124 1.38 -31.36 -0.58
N GLU A 125 1.66 -32.43 0.18
CA GLU A 125 0.86 -32.76 1.37
C GLU A 125 0.93 -31.68 2.46
N ASN A 126 2.06 -30.97 2.55
CA ASN A 126 2.23 -29.87 3.51
C ASN A 126 1.35 -28.67 3.13
N ALA A 127 1.18 -28.38 1.84
CA ALA A 127 0.30 -27.34 1.32
C ALA A 127 -1.16 -27.65 1.64
N LYS A 128 -1.59 -28.91 1.47
CA LYS A 128 -2.94 -29.38 1.84
C LYS A 128 -3.19 -29.27 3.34
N ARG A 129 -2.14 -29.41 4.16
CA ARG A 129 -2.18 -29.27 5.62
C ARG A 129 -2.03 -27.82 6.11
N GLY A 130 -1.90 -26.84 5.21
CA GLY A 130 -1.84 -25.42 5.58
C GLY A 130 -0.50 -24.96 6.17
N PHE A 131 0.59 -25.69 5.89
CA PHE A 131 1.92 -25.37 6.42
C PHE A 131 2.46 -24.02 5.93
N CYS A 132 3.57 -23.59 6.54
CA CYS A 132 4.16 -22.29 6.27
C CYS A 132 4.70 -22.19 4.83
N LEU A 133 4.44 -21.04 4.18
CA LEU A 133 4.83 -20.75 2.80
C LEU A 133 6.19 -20.05 2.67
N TYR A 134 7.01 -20.03 3.73
CA TYR A 134 8.29 -19.30 3.72
C TYR A 134 9.22 -19.79 2.60
N LYS A 135 9.41 -21.12 2.47
CA LYS A 135 10.23 -21.72 1.39
C LYS A 135 9.65 -21.50 -0.02
N MET A 136 8.35 -21.21 -0.13
CA MET A 136 7.70 -20.84 -1.39
C MET A 136 7.89 -19.36 -1.76
N GLY A 137 8.68 -18.62 -0.99
CA GLY A 137 8.99 -17.22 -1.26
C GLY A 137 8.02 -16.22 -0.63
N CYS A 138 7.25 -16.61 0.39
CA CYS A 138 6.41 -15.68 1.15
C CYS A 138 7.22 -14.47 1.65
N LYS A 139 6.69 -13.26 1.43
CA LYS A 139 7.31 -11.99 1.85
C LYS A 139 6.71 -11.40 3.12
N GLY A 140 5.79 -12.10 3.77
CA GLY A 140 5.16 -11.68 5.04
C GLY A 140 6.13 -11.19 6.12
N PRO A 141 7.34 -11.77 6.28
CA PRO A 141 8.34 -11.27 7.24
C PRO A 141 8.89 -9.87 6.96
N TYR A 142 8.63 -9.32 5.77
CA TYR A 142 9.09 -8.01 5.32
C TYR A 142 7.93 -7.08 4.90
N THR A 143 6.68 -7.54 5.01
CA THR A 143 5.48 -6.80 4.63
C THR A 143 4.70 -6.39 5.86
N PHE A 144 4.21 -5.15 5.89
CA PHE A 144 3.40 -4.55 6.95
C PHE A 144 1.98 -4.31 6.47
#